data_AF-A0A923XN94-F1
#
_entry.id   AF-A0A923XN94-F1
#
_cell.length_a   1.000
_cell.length_b   1.000
_cell.length_c   1.000
_cell.angle_alpha   90.00
_cell.angle_beta   90.00
_cell.angle_gamma   90.00
#
_symmetry.space_group_name_H-M   'P 1'
#
loop_
_entity.id
_entity.type
_entity.pdbx_description
1 polymer ?
#
loop_
_entity_poly.entity_id
_entity_poly.type
_entity_poly.pdbx_seq_one_letter_code
_entity_poly.pdbx_strand_id
1 'polypeptide(L)'
;MPFTLSFVSTPQYLEARCSGAATLDDIFTAIDTLAQETVARVTARLLVDLRSVQEQFRFTDHFAIGERTVTRLAHLQRVASLVPESRRTGTSEQVANQKGILLRVFVSEAAAVAWLTQP
;
A
#
# COMPACT_ATOMS: atom_id res chain seq x y z
N MET A 1 -19.79 3.09 5.26
CA MET A 1 -19.02 4.30 4.91
C MET A 1 -18.36 4.06 3.57
N PRO A 2 -18.40 5.03 2.63
CA PRO A 2 -17.72 4.90 1.35
C PRO A 2 -16.21 4.77 1.55
N PHE A 3 -15.52 4.16 0.59
CA PHE A 3 -14.07 4.14 0.55
C PHE A 3 -13.52 5.57 0.45
N THR A 4 -12.49 5.87 1.25
CA THR A 4 -11.81 7.16 1.25
C THR A 4 -10.30 6.96 1.28
N LEU A 5 -9.60 7.76 0.47
CA LEU A 5 -8.15 7.84 0.43
C LEU A 5 -7.71 9.26 0.80
N SER A 6 -6.77 9.37 1.73
CA SER A 6 -6.18 10.65 2.14
C SER A 6 -4.67 10.54 2.27
N PHE A 7 -3.98 11.68 2.18
CA PHE A 7 -2.52 11.72 2.16
C PHE A 7 -1.96 12.61 3.27
N VAL A 8 -0.91 12.12 3.91
CA VAL A 8 -0.11 12.88 4.88
C VAL A 8 1.34 12.89 4.39
N SER A 9 1.86 14.08 4.13
CA SER A 9 3.26 14.24 3.73
C SER A 9 4.16 14.23 4.96
N THR A 10 5.18 13.38 4.94
CA THR A 10 6.28 13.40 5.92
C THR A 10 7.59 13.77 5.20
N PRO A 11 8.64 14.17 5.93
CA PRO A 11 9.93 14.49 5.30
C PRO A 11 10.60 13.32 4.55
N GLN A 12 10.23 12.07 4.85
CA GLN A 12 10.94 10.87 4.35
C GLN A 12 10.07 9.94 3.52
N TYR A 13 8.74 10.01 3.66
CA TYR A 13 7.79 9.16 2.94
C TYR A 13 6.43 9.85 2.80
N LEU A 14 5.63 9.37 1.86
CA LEU A 14 4.22 9.72 1.75
C LEU A 14 3.42 8.69 2.54
N GLU A 15 2.49 9.14 3.38
CA GLU A 15 1.53 8.25 4.03
C GLU A 15 0.17 8.38 3.33
N ALA A 16 -0.40 7.24 2.94
CA ALA A 16 -1.72 7.11 2.38
C ALA A 16 -2.61 6.38 3.37
N ARG A 17 -3.68 7.01 3.82
CA ARG A 17 -4.65 6.43 4.74
C ARG A 17 -5.91 6.05 3.98
N CYS A 18 -6.23 4.77 4.01
CA CYS A 18 -7.44 4.20 3.42
C CYS A 18 -8.42 3.81 4.52
N SER A 19 -9.70 4.13 4.32
CA SER A 19 -10.76 3.72 5.24
C SER A 19 -12.09 3.50 4.54
N GLY A 20 -12.98 2.75 5.18
CA GLY A 20 -14.33 2.47 4.67
C GLY A 20 -14.42 1.16 3.88
N ALA A 21 -15.59 0.91 3.31
CA ALA A 21 -15.84 -0.31 2.54
C ALA A 21 -15.23 -0.19 1.15
N ALA A 22 -14.30 -1.07 0.79
CA ALA A 22 -13.60 -1.06 -0.48
C ALA A 22 -14.03 -2.22 -1.39
N THR A 23 -14.31 -1.89 -2.65
CA THR A 23 -14.39 -2.85 -3.76
C THR A 23 -13.01 -3.03 -4.39
N LEU A 24 -12.85 -4.01 -5.28
CA LEU A 24 -11.60 -4.19 -6.03
C LEU A 24 -11.30 -2.97 -6.90
N ASP A 25 -12.32 -2.39 -7.53
CA ASP A 25 -12.19 -1.19 -8.35
C ASP A 25 -11.71 0.01 -7.51
N ASP A 26 -12.24 0.17 -6.29
CA ASP A 26 -11.77 1.22 -5.37
C ASP A 26 -10.27 1.09 -5.06
N ILE A 27 -9.79 -0.13 -4.85
CA ILE A 27 -8.36 -0.40 -4.62
C ILE A 27 -7.53 -0.13 -5.87
N PHE A 28 -8.03 -0.48 -7.06
CA PHE A 28 -7.33 -0.19 -8.30
C PHE A 28 -7.23 1.30 -8.58
N THR A 29 -8.30 2.05 -8.34
CA THR A 29 -8.29 3.51 -8.37
C THR A 29 -7.32 4.06 -7.33
N ALA A 30 -7.33 3.54 -6.11
CA ALA A 30 -6.38 3.96 -5.07
C ALA A 30 -4.93 3.75 -5.48
N ILE A 31 -4.58 2.61 -6.07
CA ILE A 31 -3.22 2.32 -6.56
C ILE A 31 -2.80 3.31 -7.64
N ASP A 32 -3.70 3.64 -8.58
CA ASP A 32 -3.40 4.62 -9.62
C ASP A 32 -3.21 6.03 -9.02
N THR A 33 -4.03 6.41 -8.04
CA THR A 33 -3.87 7.69 -7.32
C THR A 33 -2.57 7.73 -6.52
N LEU A 34 -2.19 6.64 -5.85
CA LEU A 34 -0.91 6.53 -5.12
C LEU A 34 0.28 6.74 -6.07
N ALA A 35 0.24 6.17 -7.26
CA ALA A 35 1.28 6.35 -8.27
C ALA A 35 1.39 7.82 -8.71
N GLN A 36 0.26 8.48 -8.96
CA GLN A 36 0.23 9.89 -9.35
C GLN A 36 0.76 10.80 -8.24
N GLU A 37 0.30 10.62 -7.00
CA GLU A 37 0.69 11.46 -5.86
C GLU A 37 2.16 11.31 -5.49
N THR A 38 2.69 10.08 -5.54
CA THR A 38 4.12 9.85 -5.24
C THR A 38 5.04 10.48 -6.29
N VAL A 39 4.64 10.48 -7.57
CA VAL A 39 5.36 11.19 -8.64
C VAL A 39 5.26 12.71 -8.45
N ALA A 40 4.05 13.23 -8.23
CA ALA A 40 3.80 14.67 -8.07
C ALA A 40 4.58 15.27 -6.88
N ARG A 41 4.74 14.50 -5.80
CA ARG A 41 5.44 14.90 -4.58
C ARG A 41 6.92 14.49 -4.56
N VAL A 42 7.43 13.94 -5.66
CA VAL A 42 8.83 13.49 -5.81
C VAL A 42 9.28 12.60 -4.64
N THR A 43 8.40 11.68 -4.25
CA THR A 43 8.61 10.81 -3.09
C THR A 43 8.83 9.37 -3.53
N ALA A 44 9.93 8.76 -3.07
CA ALA A 44 10.31 7.39 -3.43
C ALA A 44 9.87 6.33 -2.40
N ARG A 45 9.22 6.73 -1.30
CA ARG A 45 8.88 5.86 -0.16
C ARG A 45 7.42 6.08 0.23
N LEU A 46 6.64 5.00 0.38
CA LEU A 46 5.21 5.07 0.62
C LEU A 46 4.80 4.18 1.79
N LEU A 47 4.00 4.71 2.71
CA LEU A 47 3.25 3.95 3.70
C LEU A 47 1.78 3.93 3.29
N VAL A 48 1.16 2.77 3.24
CA VAL A 48 -0.28 2.61 2.95
C VAL A 48 -0.94 1.99 4.18
N ASP A 49 -1.78 2.77 4.88
CA ASP A 49 -2.56 2.30 6.01
C ASP A 49 -3.92 1.78 5.55
N LEU A 50 -4.10 0.46 5.65
CA LEU A 50 -5.31 -0.28 5.30
C LEU A 50 -6.06 -0.80 6.54
N ARG A 51 -5.64 -0.44 7.77
CA ARG A 51 -6.25 -0.95 9.02
C ARG A 51 -7.74 -0.64 9.14
N SER A 52 -8.16 0.48 8.57
CA SER A 52 -9.54 0.96 8.60
C SER A 52 -10.35 0.58 7.35
N VAL A 53 -9.80 -0.24 6.46
CA VAL A 53 -10.48 -0.73 5.26
C VAL A 53 -11.32 -1.95 5.59
N GLN A 54 -12.58 -1.94 5.20
CA GLN A 54 -13.47 -3.08 5.25
C GLN A 54 -13.55 -3.67 3.85
N GLU A 55 -13.00 -4.85 3.65
CA GLU A 55 -12.95 -5.50 2.34
C GLU A 55 -13.53 -6.91 2.39
N GLN A 56 -14.06 -7.36 1.26
CA GLN A 56 -14.47 -8.74 1.03
C GLN A 56 -13.71 -9.29 -0.18
N PHE A 57 -12.39 -9.16 -0.15
CA PHE A 57 -11.53 -9.66 -1.23
C PHE A 57 -11.40 -11.18 -1.18
N ARG A 58 -11.49 -11.78 -2.36
CA ARG A 58 -11.15 -13.19 -2.58
C ARG A 58 -9.64 -13.33 -2.75
N PHE A 59 -9.14 -14.54 -2.59
CA PHE A 59 -7.72 -14.83 -2.80
C PHE A 59 -7.19 -14.35 -4.16
N THR A 60 -7.98 -14.51 -5.23
CA THR A 60 -7.65 -14.06 -6.59
C THR A 60 -7.50 -12.54 -6.68
N ASP A 61 -8.24 -11.79 -5.87
CA ASP A 61 -8.21 -10.33 -5.89
C ASP A 61 -6.88 -9.84 -5.30
N HIS A 62 -6.35 -10.50 -4.27
CA HIS A 62 -5.04 -10.18 -3.70
C HIS A 62 -3.90 -10.34 -4.71
N PHE A 63 -3.99 -11.32 -5.62
CA PHE A 63 -3.02 -11.49 -6.70
C PHE A 63 -3.10 -10.31 -7.69
N ALA A 64 -4.30 -9.98 -8.16
CA ALA A 64 -4.50 -8.87 -9.10
C ALA A 64 -4.08 -7.51 -8.50
N ILE A 65 -4.36 -7.29 -7.20
CA ILE A 65 -3.89 -6.12 -6.43
C ILE A 65 -2.36 -6.09 -6.41
N GLY A 66 -1.72 -7.23 -6.12
CA GLY A 66 -0.25 -7.35 -6.13
C GLY A 66 0.35 -7.00 -7.49
N GLU A 67 -0.20 -7.53 -8.58
CA GLU A 67 0.28 -7.23 -9.93
C GLU A 67 0.14 -5.75 -10.30
N ARG A 68 -1.03 -5.15 -10.05
CA ARG A 68 -1.24 -3.73 -10.34
C ARG A 68 -0.32 -2.85 -9.49
N THR A 69 -0.12 -3.19 -8.23
CA THR A 69 0.80 -2.50 -7.32
C THR A 69 2.22 -2.51 -7.88
N VAL A 70 2.70 -3.67 -8.32
CA VAL A 70 4.02 -3.80 -8.97
C VAL A 70 4.13 -2.90 -10.19
N THR A 71 3.14 -2.94 -11.09
CA THR A 71 3.21 -2.18 -12.33
C THR A 71 3.16 -0.67 -12.10
N ARG A 72 2.32 -0.21 -11.16
CA ARG A 72 2.05 1.21 -10.94
C ARG A 72 3.03 1.89 -9.99
N LEU A 73 3.60 1.13 -9.06
CA LEU A 73 4.48 1.68 -8.02
C LEU A 73 5.95 1.29 -8.23
N ALA A 74 6.32 0.76 -9.39
CA ALA A 74 7.68 0.32 -9.72
C ALA A 74 8.75 1.40 -9.54
N HIS A 75 8.38 2.68 -9.60
CA HIS A 75 9.27 3.81 -9.36
C HIS A 75 9.61 4.03 -7.88
N LEU A 76 8.88 3.39 -6.95
CA LEU A 76 9.12 3.51 -5.52
C LEU A 76 10.26 2.58 -5.07
N GLN A 77 11.11 3.10 -4.20
CA GLN A 77 12.18 2.33 -3.56
C GLN A 77 11.64 1.39 -2.48
N ARG A 78 10.65 1.83 -1.68
CA ARG A 78 10.06 1.04 -0.59
C ARG A 78 8.58 1.37 -0.41
N VAL A 79 7.77 0.33 -0.25
CA VAL A 79 6.33 0.43 0.04
C VAL A 79 6.01 -0.40 1.30
N ALA A 80 5.56 0.26 2.35
CA ALA A 80 5.05 -0.42 3.53
C ALA A 80 3.51 -0.45 3.47
N SER A 81 2.92 -1.63 3.61
CA SER A 81 1.47 -1.79 3.75
C SER A 81 1.15 -2.15 5.19
N LEU A 82 0.32 -1.36 5.85
CA LEU A 82 -0.09 -1.56 7.23
C LEU A 82 -1.50 -2.13 7.26
N VAL A 83 -1.63 -3.36 7.74
CA VAL A 83 -2.89 -4.13 7.76
C VAL A 83 -3.21 -4.55 9.19
N PRO A 84 -4.48 -4.86 9.52
CA PRO A 84 -4.80 -5.42 10.83
C PRO A 84 -4.23 -6.84 10.94
N GLU A 85 -3.93 -7.29 12.17
CA GLU A 85 -3.27 -8.58 12.43
C GLU A 85 -3.99 -9.77 11.79
N SER A 86 -5.32 -9.74 11.80
CA SER A 86 -6.18 -10.76 11.18
C SER A 86 -6.03 -10.88 9.65
N ARG A 87 -5.35 -9.94 9.00
CA ARG A 87 -5.20 -9.87 7.53
C ARG A 87 -3.77 -9.99 7.04
N ARG A 88 -2.83 -10.37 7.91
CA ARG A 88 -1.47 -10.66 7.49
C ARG A 88 -1.42 -12.03 6.78
N THR A 89 -1.80 -12.05 5.50
CA THR A 89 -1.79 -13.28 4.67
C THR A 89 -0.49 -13.48 3.91
N GLY A 90 0.30 -12.42 3.68
CA GLY A 90 1.61 -12.48 3.00
C GLY A 90 1.56 -12.65 1.48
N THR A 91 0.39 -12.90 0.88
CA THR A 91 0.25 -13.19 -0.56
C THR A 91 0.65 -12.00 -1.44
N SER A 92 0.20 -10.79 -1.10
CA SER A 92 0.55 -9.56 -1.86
C SER A 92 2.03 -9.18 -1.72
N GLU A 93 2.63 -9.45 -0.56
CA GLU A 93 4.06 -9.25 -0.28
C GLU A 93 4.95 -10.17 -1.13
N GLN A 94 4.56 -11.44 -1.26
CA GLN A 94 5.32 -12.41 -2.04
C GLN A 94 5.33 -12.08 -3.54
N VAL A 95 4.19 -11.67 -4.10
CA VAL A 95 4.06 -11.30 -5.52
C VAL A 95 4.86 -10.03 -5.83
N ALA A 96 4.83 -9.04 -4.93
CA ALA A 96 5.51 -7.77 -5.15
C ALA A 96 7.03 -7.88 -5.10
N ASN A 97 7.57 -8.62 -4.11
CA ASN A 97 9.01 -8.82 -3.97
C ASN A 97 9.63 -9.61 -5.15
N GLN A 98 8.89 -10.53 -5.76
CA GLN A 98 9.37 -11.28 -6.94
C GLN A 98 9.58 -10.40 -8.19
N LYS A 99 9.00 -9.19 -8.23
CA LYS A 99 9.01 -8.31 -9.40
C LYS A 99 9.76 -6.98 -9.18
N GLY A 100 10.59 -6.90 -8.12
CA GLY A 100 11.56 -5.81 -7.94
C GLY A 100 11.08 -4.59 -7.14
N ILE A 101 9.82 -4.56 -6.67
CA ILE A 101 9.40 -3.60 -5.64
C ILE A 101 9.72 -4.20 -4.27
N LEU A 102 10.40 -3.43 -3.43
CA LEU A 102 10.46 -3.73 -2.00
C LEU A 102 9.11 -3.33 -1.38
N LEU A 103 8.17 -4.26 -1.38
CA LEU A 103 6.91 -4.14 -0.68
C LEU A 103 6.94 -5.03 0.55
N ARG A 104 6.54 -4.49 1.70
CA ARG A 104 6.50 -5.24 2.95
C ARG A 104 5.22 -4.95 3.72
N VAL A 105 4.60 -6.00 4.25
CA VAL A 105 3.36 -5.89 5.02
C VAL A 105 3.69 -5.89 6.51
N PHE A 106 3.09 -4.95 7.24
CA PHE A 106 3.27 -4.73 8.66
C PHE A 106 1.92 -4.71 9.38
N VAL A 107 1.96 -5.02 10.67
CA VAL A 107 0.83 -4.81 11.61
C VAL A 107 1.12 -3.67 12.60
N SER A 108 2.40 -3.30 12.72
CA SER A 108 2.88 -2.23 13.60
C SER A 108 3.35 -1.06 12.75
N GLU A 109 2.76 0.11 13.02
CA GLU A 109 3.14 1.37 12.38
C GLU A 109 4.61 1.73 12.67
N ALA A 110 5.05 1.56 13.93
CA ALA A 110 6.43 1.83 14.31
C ALA A 110 7.42 0.97 13.53
N ALA A 111 7.10 -0.30 13.29
CA ALA A 111 7.94 -1.20 12.49
C ALA A 111 7.96 -0.81 11.01
N ALA A 112 6.80 -0.42 10.46
CA ALA A 112 6.67 0.03 9.08
C ALA A 112 7.51 1.29 8.82
N VAL A 113 7.38 2.29 9.70
CA VAL A 113 8.14 3.53 9.64
C VAL A 113 9.62 3.25 9.76
N ALA A 114 10.06 2.50 10.78
CA ALA A 114 11.48 2.19 10.96
C ALA A 114 12.11 1.56 9.71
N TRP A 115 11.39 0.66 9.02
CA TRP A 115 11.86 0.05 7.78
C TRP A 115 11.84 1.01 6.58
N LEU A 116 10.82 1.88 6.47
CA LEU A 116 10.78 2.91 5.44
C LEU A 116 11.90 3.93 5.59
N THR A 117 12.26 4.30 6.82
CA THR A 117 13.21 5.37 7.11
C THR A 117 14.66 4.90 7.23
N GLN A 118 14.90 3.58 7.19
CA GLN A 118 16.25 3.04 7.10
C GLN A 118 16.99 3.62 5.87
N PRO A 119 18.32 3.83 5.96
CA PRO A 119 19.14 4.26 4.83
C PRO A 119 18.91 3.41 3.58
#